data_AF-B4VS98-F1
#
_entry.id   AF-B4VS98-F1
#
_cell.length_a   1.000
_cell.length_b   1.000
_cell.length_c   1.000
_cell.angle_alpha   90.00
_cell.angle_beta   90.00
_cell.angle_gamma   90.00
#
_symmetry.space_group_name_H-M   'P 1'
#
loop_
_entity.id
_entity.type
_entity.pdbx_description
1 polymer ?
#
loop_
_entity_poly.entity_id
_entity_poly.type
_entity_poly.pdbx_seq_one_letter_code
_entity_poly.pdbx_strand_id
1 'polypeptide(L)' 'MERGFPDPVKSKTNLRSLSGRQKTGTVLQKDTQLTITGNEENGWIEISEPEPGWIWKHRTKNTCPAN' A
#
# COMPACT_ATOMS: atom_id res chain seq x y z
N MET A 1 3.34 -0.47 -20.71
CA MET A 1 4.16 -0.06 -19.55
C MET A 1 3.19 0.40 -18.48
N GLU A 2 2.84 -0.49 -17.57
CA GLU A 2 1.82 -0.24 -16.54
C GLU A 2 2.35 0.82 -15.58
N ARG A 3 1.70 1.98 -15.55
CA ARG A 3 2.09 3.11 -14.70
C ARG A 3 1.60 2.84 -13.29
N GLY A 4 2.37 2.07 -12.54
CA GLY A 4 2.27 2.04 -11.09
C GLY A 4 2.59 3.43 -10.55
N PHE A 5 1.68 4.03 -9.79
CA PHE A 5 1.90 5.35 -9.20
C PHE A 5 2.61 5.19 -7.85
N PRO A 6 3.76 5.88 -7.65
CA PRO A 6 4.51 5.78 -6.42
C PRO A 6 3.84 6.58 -5.29
N ASP A 7 3.29 5.89 -4.31
CA ASP A 7 2.63 6.50 -3.16
C ASP A 7 3.49 6.32 -1.89
N PRO A 8 3.97 7.41 -1.26
CA PRO A 8 4.80 7.29 -0.07
C PRO A 8 3.97 6.99 1.18
N VAL A 9 4.50 6.11 2.03
CA VAL A 9 3.92 5.77 3.33
C VAL A 9 4.00 6.95 4.30
N LYS A 10 2.89 7.35 4.90
CA LYS A 10 2.83 8.47 5.85
C LYS A 10 3.41 8.12 7.23
N SER A 11 3.33 6.84 7.63
CA SER A 11 3.79 6.33 8.93
C SER A 11 4.02 4.83 8.87
N LYS A 12 4.99 4.30 9.64
CA LYS A 12 5.32 2.86 9.69
C LYS A 12 4.06 1.98 9.66
N THR A 13 3.98 1.07 8.71
CA THR A 13 2.84 0.16 8.55
C THR A 13 3.33 -1.25 8.27
N ASN A 14 2.56 -2.24 8.71
CA ASN A 14 2.86 -3.63 8.41
C ASN A 14 2.20 -3.98 7.07
N LEU A 15 2.98 -4.55 6.16
CA LEU A 15 2.45 -5.20 4.98
C LEU A 15 1.70 -6.46 5.40
N ARG A 16 0.61 -6.74 4.70
CA ARG A 16 -0.22 -7.94 4.92
C ARG A 16 -0.36 -8.70 3.63
N SER A 17 -0.41 -10.03 3.72
CA SER A 17 -0.53 -10.87 2.53
C SER A 17 -1.94 -10.78 1.93
N LEU A 18 -2.93 -10.41 2.76
CA LEU A 18 -4.34 -10.32 2.41
C LEU A 18 -4.99 -9.12 3.11
N SER A 19 -5.99 -8.51 2.47
CA SER A 19 -6.83 -7.44 3.01
C SER A 19 -7.37 -7.84 4.39
N GLY A 20 -6.88 -7.17 5.45
CA GLY A 20 -7.35 -7.40 6.82
C GLY A 20 -6.74 -8.57 7.59
N ARG A 21 -5.93 -9.44 6.98
CA ARG A 21 -5.47 -10.70 7.62
C ARG A 21 -3.98 -10.70 7.99
N GLN A 22 -3.29 -11.84 7.84
CA GLN A 22 -1.95 -12.08 8.37
C GLN A 22 -0.93 -11.05 7.88
N LYS A 23 -0.12 -10.56 8.83
CA LYS A 23 1.04 -9.70 8.55
C LYS A 23 2.08 -10.56 7.81
N THR A 24 2.67 -10.03 6.75
CA THR A 24 3.80 -10.71 6.06
C THR A 24 5.06 -10.71 6.92
N GLY A 25 5.11 -9.88 7.96
CA GLY A 25 6.32 -9.60 8.74
C GLY A 25 7.11 -8.42 8.16
N THR A 26 6.84 -8.02 6.92
CA THR A 26 7.45 -6.87 6.26
C THR A 26 6.86 -5.58 6.84
N VAL A 27 7.72 -4.72 7.38
CA VAL A 27 7.34 -3.40 7.90
C VAL A 27 7.79 -2.35 6.90
N LEU A 28 6.83 -1.66 6.30
CA LEU A 28 7.08 -0.52 5.44
C LEU A 28 7.35 0.69 6.32
N GLN A 29 8.48 1.35 6.10
CA GLN A 29 8.86 2.53 6.85
C GLN A 29 8.10 3.75 6.33
N LYS A 30 8.17 4.84 7.10
CA LYS A 30 7.71 6.13 6.61
C LYS A 30 8.53 6.53 5.37
N ASP A 31 7.89 7.16 4.40
CA ASP A 31 8.45 7.57 3.12
C ASP A 31 8.93 6.41 2.23
N THR A 32 8.63 5.15 2.60
CA THR A 32 8.76 4.03 1.67
C THR A 32 7.84 4.25 0.49
N GLN A 33 8.41 4.17 -0.71
CA GLN A 33 7.71 4.33 -1.98
C GLN A 33 7.02 3.01 -2.31
N LEU A 34 5.70 3.07 -2.52
CA LEU A 34 4.88 1.91 -2.81
C LEU A 34 4.27 2.03 -4.17
N THR A 35 4.16 0.91 -4.87
CA THR A 35 3.44 0.85 -6.13
C THR A 35 2.05 0.32 -5.88
N ILE A 36 1.05 1.19 -5.92
CA ILE A 36 -0.36 0.81 -5.76
C ILE A 36 -0.86 0.21 -7.08
N THR A 37 -1.51 -0.96 -7.02
CA THR A 37 -2.09 -1.62 -8.20
C THR A 37 -3.41 -0.99 -8.63
N GLY A 38 -4.07 -0.27 -7.71
CA GLY A 38 -5.39 0.34 -7.89
C GLY A 38 -6.53 -0.46 -7.27
N ASN A 39 -6.25 -1.65 -6.72
CA ASN A 39 -7.23 -2.43 -6.00
C ASN A 39 -7.40 -1.93 -4.56
N GLU A 40 -8.64 -1.69 -4.16
CA GLU A 40 -9.03 -1.29 -2.82
C GLU A 40 -10.13 -2.21 -2.29
N GLU A 41 -9.98 -2.69 -1.06
CA GLU A 41 -10.93 -3.58 -0.42
C GLU A 41 -11.07 -3.22 1.06
N ASN A 42 -12.27 -2.86 1.51
CA ASN A 42 -12.56 -2.59 2.94
C ASN A 42 -11.57 -1.60 3.60
N GLY A 43 -11.11 -0.58 2.87
CA GLY A 43 -10.12 0.41 3.36
C GLY A 43 -8.66 -0.07 3.32
N TRP A 44 -8.41 -1.24 2.73
CA TRP A 44 -7.07 -1.72 2.36
C TRP A 44 -6.78 -1.39 0.90
N ILE A 45 -5.55 -0.99 0.62
CA ILE A 45 -5.04 -0.81 -0.74
C ILE A 45 -4.06 -1.94 -1.01
N GLU A 46 -4.18 -2.55 -2.18
CA GLU A 46 -3.20 -3.49 -2.69
C GLU A 46 -2.01 -2.74 -3.32
N ILE A 47 -0.82 -3.22 -2.99
CA ILE A 47 0.44 -2.79 -3.57
C ILE A 47 1.12 -3.96 -4.26
N SER A 48 1.94 -3.67 -5.26
CA SER A 48 2.82 -4.65 -5.93
C SER A 48 4.29 -4.48 -5.54
N GLU A 49 4.70 -3.30 -5.08
CA GLU A 49 6.10 -3.01 -4.71
C GLU A 49 6.16 -2.25 -3.38
N PRO A 50 7.21 -2.46 -2.56
CA PRO A 50 8.39 -3.31 -2.79
C PRO A 50 8.11 -4.83 -2.70
N GLU A 51 6.99 -5.21 -2.09
CA GLU A 51 6.47 -6.58 -2.12
C GLU A 51 4.95 -6.52 -2.32
N PRO A 52 4.36 -7.50 -3.03
CA PRO A 52 2.93 -7.56 -3.21
C PRO A 52 2.20 -7.80 -1.89
N GLY A 53 1.16 -7.04 -1.64
CA GLY A 53 0.35 -7.19 -0.43
C GLY A 53 -0.62 -6.05 -0.21
N TRP A 54 -1.18 -5.99 0.99
CA TRP A 54 -2.25 -5.07 1.35
C TRP A 54 -1.83 -4.18 2.52
N ILE A 55 -2.13 -2.90 2.42
CA ILE A 55 -1.84 -1.89 3.43
C ILE A 55 -3.08 -1.05 3.73
N TRP A 56 -3.16 -0.51 4.94
CA TRP A 56 -4.30 0.31 5.32
C TRP A 56 -4.23 1.67 4.62
N LYS A 57 -5.28 2.06 3.89
CA LYS A 57 -5.35 3.30 3.10
C LYS A 57 -4.99 4.55 3.90
N HIS A 58 -5.44 4.63 5.15
CA HIS A 58 -5.15 5.80 6.01
C HIS A 58 -3.66 5.92 6.40
N ARG A 59 -2.84 4.90 6.12
CA ARG A 59 -1.39 4.90 6.38
C ARG A 59 -0.58 5.33 5.15
N THR A 60 -1.17 5.38 3.96
CA THR A 60 -0.57 5.97 2.77
C THR A 60 -1.01 7.42 2.63
N LYS A 61 -0.25 8.23 1.89
CA LYS A 61 -0.75 9.57 1.52
C LYS A 61 -1.94 9.49 0.57
N ASN A 62 -2.19 8.32 -0.02
CA ASN A 62 -3.28 8.05 -0.95
C ASN A 62 -3.38 9.20 -1.95
N THR A 63 -2.23 9.52 -2.57
CA THR A 63 -2.12 10.50 -3.65
C THR A 63 -2.70 9.94 -4.95
N CYS A 64 -3.87 9.30 -4.87
CA CYS A 64 -4.75 9.16 -6.01
C CYS A 64 -5.61 10.43 -6.04
N PRO A 65 -5.38 11.37 -6.99
CA PRO A 65 -6.38 12.39 -7.24
C PRO A 65 -7.64 11.65 -7.68
N ALA A 66 -8.71 11.79 -6.90
CA ALA A 66 -10.05 11.46 -7.37
C ALA A 66 -10.28 12.33 -8.60
N ASN A 67 -10.22 11.71 -9.77
CA ASN A 67 -10.66 12.32 -11.01
C ASN A 67 -12.06 11.79 -11.33
#